data_AF-A0A1G9IA83-F1
#
_entry.id   AF-A0A1G9IA83-F1
#
_cell.length_a   1.000
_cell.length_b   1.000
_cell.length_c   1.000
_cell.angle_alpha   90.00
_cell.angle_beta   90.00
_cell.angle_gamma   90.00
#
_symmetry.space_group_name_H-M   'P 1'
#
loop_
_entity.id
_entity.type
_entity.pdbx_description
1 polymer ?
#
loop_
_entity_poly.entity_id
_entity_poly.type
_entity_poly.pdbx_seq_one_letter_code
_entity_poly.pdbx_strand_id
1 'polypeptide(L)'
;MKLKKRDILLVTIGAAIVVFLLSAPPATTNPVPYDDTHRQYYDLARDEGKKSAERFCEDCHNQDMMPLPEGHPPKYRCLFCHRLERDK
;
A
#
# COMPACT_ATOMS: atom_id res chain seq x y z
N MET A 1 10.69 17.24 35.45
CA MET A 1 9.36 17.15 34.81
C MET A 1 8.62 15.96 35.43
N LYS A 2 7.54 16.17 36.19
CA LYS A 2 6.79 15.05 36.80
C LYS A 2 5.79 14.51 35.78
N LEU A 3 5.99 13.29 35.31
CA LEU A 3 5.02 12.60 34.46
C LEU A 3 3.73 12.41 35.25
N LYS A 4 2.64 12.98 34.74
CA LYS A 4 1.31 12.82 35.32
C LYS A 4 0.79 11.43 34.94
N LYS A 5 -0.17 10.91 35.71
CA LYS A 5 -0.83 9.62 35.40
C LYS A 5 -1.38 9.56 33.97
N ARG A 6 -1.84 10.69 33.43
CA ARG A 6 -2.31 10.83 32.05
C ARG A 6 -1.19 10.65 31.02
N ASP A 7 0.00 11.16 31.31
CA ASP A 7 1.16 11.05 30.42
C ASP A 7 1.61 9.59 30.34
N ILE A 8 1.64 8.89 31.48
CA ILE A 8 1.95 7.46 31.54
C ILE A 8 0.90 6.66 30.75
N LEU A 9 -0.40 6.91 30.97
CA LEU A 9 -1.48 6.24 30.25
C LEU A 9 -1.38 6.44 28.73
N LEU A 10 -1.13 7.68 28.28
CA LEU A 10 -0.98 7.99 26.86
C LEU A 10 0.20 7.22 26.24
N VAL A 11 1.34 7.21 26.91
CA VAL A 11 2.53 6.47 26.43
C VAL A 11 2.27 4.98 26.40
N THR A 12 1.61 4.41 27.42
CA THR A 12 1.26 2.98 27.44
C THR A 12 0.34 2.60 26.28
N ILE A 13 -0.71 3.39 26.02
CA ILE A 13 -1.63 3.14 24.90
C ILE A 13 -0.89 3.28 23.56
N GLY A 14 -0.08 4.34 23.40
CA GLY A 14 0.70 4.54 22.18
C GLY A 14 1.67 3.38 21.91
N ALA A 15 2.38 2.92 22.94
CA ALA A 15 3.27 1.77 22.84
C ALA A 15 2.51 0.49 22.46
N ALA A 16 1.34 0.25 23.04
CA ALA A 16 0.51 -0.90 22.71
C ALA A 16 0.07 -0.88 21.23
N ILE A 17 -0.36 0.27 20.71
CA ILE A 17 -0.73 0.43 19.30
C ILE A 17 0.47 0.14 18.39
N VAL A 18 1.65 0.68 18.71
CA VAL A 18 2.87 0.45 17.91
C VAL A 18 3.24 -1.03 17.89
N VAL A 19 3.26 -1.70 19.05
CA VAL A 19 3.55 -3.15 19.14
C VAL A 19 2.54 -3.97 18.34
N PHE A 20 1.27 -3.61 18.39
CA PHE A 20 0.23 -4.26 17.60
C PHE A 20 0.46 -4.07 16.09
N LEU A 21 0.77 -2.86 15.64
CA LEU A 21 1.04 -2.56 14.22
C LEU A 21 2.32 -3.24 13.70
N LEU A 22 3.34 -3.40 14.55
CA LEU A 22 4.56 -4.15 14.19
C LEU A 22 4.29 -5.65 14.02
N SER A 23 3.20 -6.16 14.59
CA SER A 23 2.78 -7.56 14.46
C SER A 23 1.87 -7.79 13.23
N ALA A 24 1.79 -6.82 12.31
CA ALA A 24 0.97 -6.96 11.12
C ALA A 24 1.44 -8.14 10.25
N PRO A 25 0.50 -8.94 9.71
CA PRO A 25 0.84 -10.07 8.86
C PRO A 25 1.52 -9.61 7.55
N PRO A 26 2.27 -10.51 6.88
CA PRO A 26 2.85 -10.21 5.59
C PRO A 26 1.77 -9.88 4.56
N ALA A 27 2.13 -9.12 3.52
CA ALA A 27 1.23 -8.80 2.43
C ALA A 27 0.76 -10.09 1.71
N THR A 28 -0.54 -10.20 1.47
CA THR A 28 -1.18 -11.37 0.86
C THR A 28 -1.48 -11.19 -0.64
N THR A 29 -1.24 -10.01 -1.16
CA THR A 29 -1.49 -9.60 -2.54
C THR A 29 -0.23 -9.72 -3.40
N ASN A 30 -0.42 -9.98 -4.69
CA ASN A 30 0.69 -10.02 -5.64
C ASN A 30 1.31 -8.64 -5.80
N PRO A 31 2.65 -8.51 -5.76
CA PRO A 31 3.30 -7.25 -6.10
C PRO A 31 3.12 -6.92 -7.58
N VAL A 32 3.21 -5.64 -7.92
CA VAL A 32 3.37 -5.23 -9.33
C VAL A 32 4.71 -5.78 -9.82
N PRO A 33 4.78 -6.40 -11.00
CA PRO A 33 6.03 -6.94 -11.52
C PRO A 33 6.95 -5.80 -11.98
N TYR A 34 8.27 -5.99 -11.84
CA TYR A 34 9.25 -5.09 -12.45
C TYR A 34 9.66 -5.57 -13.84
N ASP A 35 8.81 -5.33 -14.83
CA ASP A 35 9.05 -5.66 -16.24
C ASP A 35 8.99 -4.41 -17.13
N ASP A 36 9.23 -4.56 -18.43
CA ASP A 36 9.30 -3.44 -19.37
C ASP A 36 7.96 -2.71 -19.54
N THR A 37 6.84 -3.37 -19.29
CA THR A 37 5.49 -2.77 -19.33
C THR A 37 5.24 -1.90 -18.09
N HIS A 38 5.67 -2.38 -16.92
CA HIS A 38 5.35 -1.77 -15.63
C HIS A 38 6.43 -0.81 -15.11
N ARG A 39 7.64 -0.86 -15.66
CA ARG A 39 8.79 -0.05 -15.21
C ARG A 39 8.52 1.44 -15.15
N GLN A 40 7.82 1.99 -16.15
CA GLN A 40 7.47 3.42 -16.18
C GLN A 40 6.63 3.83 -14.97
N TYR A 41 5.77 2.94 -14.45
CA TYR A 41 4.93 3.23 -13.29
C TYR A 41 5.69 3.16 -11.97
N TYR A 42 6.83 2.45 -11.93
CA TYR A 42 7.76 2.53 -10.79
C TYR A 42 8.41 3.89 -10.71
N ASP A 43 8.93 4.41 -11.84
CA ASP A 43 9.56 5.73 -11.88
C ASP A 43 8.52 6.81 -11.55
N LEU A 44 7.32 6.73 -12.14
CA LEU A 44 6.24 7.66 -11.84
C LEU A 44 5.79 7.60 -10.36
N ALA A 45 5.66 6.41 -9.78
CA ALA A 45 5.29 6.26 -8.38
C ALA A 45 6.39 6.78 -7.42
N ARG A 46 7.66 6.68 -7.81
CA ARG A 46 8.79 7.22 -7.05
C ARG A 46 8.82 8.74 -7.10
N ASP A 47 8.65 9.30 -8.30
CA ASP A 47 8.92 10.72 -8.56
C ASP A 47 7.69 11.60 -8.25
N GLU A 48 6.48 11.09 -8.49
CA GLU A 48 5.21 11.83 -8.32
C GLU A 48 4.26 11.21 -7.27
N GLY A 49 4.61 10.04 -6.75
CA GLY A 49 3.86 9.33 -5.73
C GLY A 49 2.91 8.27 -6.28
N LYS A 50 2.61 7.24 -5.46
CA LYS A 50 1.81 6.07 -5.86
C LYS A 50 0.48 6.41 -6.55
N LYS A 51 -0.21 7.45 -6.07
CA LYS A 51 -1.52 7.85 -6.59
C LYS A 51 -1.47 8.39 -8.02
N SER A 52 -0.35 8.94 -8.48
CA SER A 52 -0.22 9.39 -9.88
C SER A 52 -0.12 8.16 -10.80
N ALA A 53 0.72 7.19 -10.44
CA ALA A 53 0.91 5.96 -11.20
C ALA A 53 -0.35 5.09 -11.28
N GLU A 54 -1.13 5.02 -10.21
CA GLU A 54 -2.38 4.23 -10.16
C GLU A 54 -3.42 4.62 -11.22
N ARG A 55 -3.39 5.87 -11.72
CA ARG A 55 -4.37 6.37 -12.71
C ARG A 55 -4.31 5.63 -14.05
N PHE A 56 -3.14 5.10 -14.39
CA PHE A 56 -2.88 4.44 -15.67
C PHE A 56 -3.10 2.92 -15.61
N CYS A 57 -3.30 2.37 -14.41
CA CYS A 57 -3.48 0.93 -14.25
C CYS A 57 -4.75 0.43 -14.97
N GLU A 58 -5.81 1.22 -14.97
CA GLU A 58 -7.10 0.85 -15.60
C GLU A 58 -7.06 0.85 -17.14
N ASP A 59 -6.04 1.46 -17.76
CA ASP A 59 -5.87 1.45 -19.21
C ASP A 59 -5.72 0.01 -19.74
N CYS A 60 -5.10 -0.86 -18.94
CA CYS A 60 -4.98 -2.30 -19.21
C CYS A 60 -5.81 -3.16 -18.25
N HIS A 61 -5.86 -2.84 -16.95
CA HIS A 61 -6.59 -3.61 -15.93
C HIS A 61 -8.08 -3.21 -15.84
N ASN A 62 -8.79 -3.49 -16.93
CA ASN A 62 -10.22 -3.24 -17.10
C ASN A 62 -10.96 -4.53 -17.48
N GLN A 63 -12.29 -4.43 -17.64
CA GLN A 63 -13.11 -5.61 -17.93
C GLN A 63 -12.83 -6.21 -19.32
N ASP A 64 -12.30 -5.43 -20.25
CA ASP A 64 -12.16 -5.81 -21.66
C ASP A 64 -10.79 -6.43 -21.98
N MET A 65 -9.72 -5.87 -21.41
CA MET A 65 -8.34 -6.28 -21.71
C MET A 65 -7.75 -7.21 -20.64
N MET A 66 -7.84 -6.83 -19.36
CA MET A 66 -7.32 -7.63 -18.25
C MET A 66 -8.27 -7.57 -17.05
N PRO A 67 -9.36 -8.35 -17.09
CA PRO A 67 -10.39 -8.32 -16.06
C PRO A 67 -9.83 -8.71 -14.70
N LEU A 68 -10.21 -7.95 -13.69
CA LEU A 68 -9.89 -8.25 -12.31
C LEU A 68 -10.74 -9.42 -11.82
N PRO A 69 -10.24 -10.26 -10.89
CA PRO A 69 -10.98 -11.38 -10.34
C PRO A 69 -12.30 -10.97 -9.68
N GLU A 70 -13.25 -11.90 -9.64
CA GLU A 70 -14.51 -11.72 -8.90
C GLU A 70 -14.21 -11.48 -7.41
N GLY A 71 -14.80 -10.42 -6.85
CA GLY A 71 -14.54 -9.99 -5.47
C GLY A 71 -13.36 -9.01 -5.30
N HIS A 72 -12.72 -8.56 -6.39
CA HIS A 72 -11.71 -7.51 -6.29
C HIS A 72 -12.32 -6.19 -5.74
N PRO A 73 -11.69 -5.54 -4.75
CA PRO A 73 -12.16 -4.26 -4.20
C PRO A 73 -12.28 -3.15 -5.26
N PRO A 74 -12.99 -2.03 -4.97
CA PRO A 74 -13.11 -0.94 -5.92
C PRO A 74 -11.73 -0.32 -6.26
N LYS A 75 -11.57 0.14 -7.50
CA LYS A 75 -10.27 0.41 -8.15
C LYS A 75 -9.61 1.76 -7.80
N TYR A 76 -9.87 2.32 -6.63
CA TYR A 76 -9.39 3.66 -6.29
C TYR A 76 -7.94 3.72 -5.82
N ARG A 77 -7.33 2.57 -5.45
CA ARG A 77 -5.96 2.49 -4.87
C ARG A 77 -5.25 1.16 -5.16
N CYS A 78 -4.76 0.97 -6.38
CA CYS A 78 -4.09 -0.27 -6.79
C CYS A 78 -2.83 -0.55 -5.96
N LEU A 79 -1.93 0.43 -5.82
CA LEU A 79 -0.61 0.29 -5.18
C LEU A 79 -0.65 0.31 -3.64
N PHE A 80 -1.83 0.42 -3.04
CA PHE A 80 -2.00 0.20 -1.60
C PHE A 80 -1.91 -1.28 -1.26
N CYS A 81 -2.58 -2.11 -2.05
CA CYS A 81 -2.57 -3.57 -1.91
C CYS A 81 -1.47 -4.17 -2.78
N HIS A 82 -1.36 -3.77 -4.05
CA HIS A 82 -0.34 -4.27 -4.98
C HIS A 82 0.94 -3.44 -4.86
N ARG A 83 1.75 -3.74 -3.85
CA ARG A 83 3.02 -3.03 -3.61
C ARG A 83 3.97 -3.22 -4.80
N LEU A 84 4.82 -2.24 -5.04
CA LEU A 84 5.91 -2.39 -6.00
C LEU A 84 6.87 -3.46 -5.47
N GLU A 85 7.35 -4.35 -6.34
CA GLU A 85 8.29 -5.41 -5.95
C GLU A 85 9.55 -4.88 -5.25
N ARG A 86 9.96 -3.66 -5.60
CA ARG A 86 11.11 -2.96 -5.02
C ARG A 86 10.81 -2.20 -3.72
N ASP A 87 9.58 -2.22 -3.24
CA ASP A 87 9.17 -1.65 -1.95
C ASP A 87 9.26 -2.67 -0.78
N LYS A 88 9.80 -3.87 -1.04
CA LYS A 88 10.04 -4.90 -0.02
C LYS A 88 11.30 -4.65 0.77
#